data_AF-A0A934LS14-F1
#
_entry.id   AF-A0A934LS14-F1
#
_cell.length_a   1.000
_cell.length_b   1.000
_cell.length_c   1.000
_cell.angle_alpha   90.00
_cell.angle_beta   90.00
_cell.angle_gamma   90.00
#
_symmetry.space_group_name_H-M   'P 1'
#
loop_
_entity.id
_entity.type
_entity.pdbx_description
1 polymer ?
#
loop_
_entity_poly.entity_id
_entity_poly.type
_entity_poly.pdbx_seq_one_letter_code
_entity_poly.pdbx_strand_id
1 'polypeptide(L)'
;MIKLVTDSPCNPTSGLRVTSQDIWLTTLLFAALDAVIIVPLFILFKVNIFQVAWWSVVGGSALFWGVVSVVAAARFWDLYYRYIYPSWLRPLMPLDIVLYAIIGLVIWYLALSRLVGTPPPLAFALLGGAQGIAEHLFGIYVLRILDKVPWLQGVPPLPVIVFSFFEYVLYWTLVLWLALGLVKLGALVRG
;
A
#
# COMPACT_ATOMS: atom_id res chain seq x y z
N MET A 1 -56.12 -9.27 -9.71
CA MET A 1 -55.36 -8.32 -8.87
C MET A 1 -53.96 -8.90 -8.71
N ILE A 2 -53.07 -8.56 -9.65
CA ILE A 2 -51.70 -9.08 -9.73
C ILE A 2 -50.86 -8.23 -8.79
N LYS A 3 -50.27 -8.84 -7.76
CA LYS A 3 -49.26 -8.17 -6.93
C LYS A 3 -48.06 -7.89 -7.82
N LEU A 4 -47.92 -6.64 -8.22
CA LEU A 4 -46.69 -6.07 -8.73
C LEU A 4 -45.62 -6.25 -7.65
N VAL A 5 -44.74 -7.23 -7.85
CA VAL A 5 -43.43 -7.25 -7.22
C VAL A 5 -42.73 -6.04 -7.79
N THR A 6 -42.70 -4.95 -7.02
CA THR A 6 -41.87 -3.80 -7.34
C THR A 6 -40.43 -4.26 -7.24
N ASP A 7 -39.79 -4.36 -8.41
CA ASP A 7 -38.36 -4.53 -8.56
C ASP A 7 -37.64 -3.60 -7.59
N SER A 8 -36.93 -4.20 -6.64
CA SER A 8 -35.97 -3.47 -5.83
C SER A 8 -34.91 -2.90 -6.77
N PRO A 9 -34.56 -1.61 -6.66
CA PRO A 9 -33.53 -1.04 -7.50
C PRO A 9 -32.23 -1.81 -7.26
N CYS A 10 -31.66 -2.33 -8.35
CA CYS A 10 -30.38 -3.03 -8.41
C CYS A 10 -29.38 -2.42 -7.43
N ASN A 11 -29.07 -3.15 -6.35
CA ASN A 11 -27.89 -2.91 -5.56
C ASN A 11 -26.72 -3.54 -6.34
N PRO A 12 -25.83 -2.77 -7.00
CA PRO A 12 -24.81 -3.32 -7.89
C PRO A 12 -23.77 -4.19 -7.17
N THR A 13 -23.84 -4.31 -5.85
CA THR A 13 -22.90 -5.08 -5.02
C THR A 13 -23.31 -6.54 -4.80
N SER A 14 -24.43 -7.02 -5.36
CA SER A 14 -24.88 -8.41 -5.12
C SER A 14 -24.04 -9.48 -5.84
N GLY A 15 -23.16 -9.10 -6.77
CA GLY A 15 -22.35 -10.03 -7.56
C GLY A 15 -20.83 -10.02 -7.31
N LEU A 16 -20.25 -8.95 -6.74
CA LEU A 16 -18.81 -8.88 -6.51
C LEU A 16 -18.49 -9.42 -5.11
N ARG A 17 -17.95 -10.63 -5.03
CA ARG A 17 -17.39 -11.21 -3.81
C ARG A 17 -15.99 -11.70 -4.08
N VAL A 18 -15.04 -11.31 -3.23
CA VAL A 18 -13.69 -11.84 -3.26
C VAL A 18 -13.63 -13.11 -2.44
N THR A 19 -13.01 -14.14 -2.99
CA THR A 19 -12.79 -15.41 -2.31
C THR A 19 -11.37 -15.49 -1.75
N SER A 20 -11.14 -16.41 -0.80
CA SER A 20 -9.79 -16.71 -0.32
C SER A 20 -8.85 -17.13 -1.44
N GLN A 21 -9.36 -17.82 -2.46
CA GLN A 21 -8.57 -18.26 -3.60
C GLN A 21 -8.11 -17.07 -4.45
N ASP A 22 -8.97 -16.08 -4.65
CA ASP A 22 -8.60 -14.85 -5.38
C ASP A 22 -7.45 -14.13 -4.67
N ILE A 23 -7.54 -13.99 -3.34
CA ILE A 23 -6.50 -13.33 -2.54
C ILE A 23 -5.17 -14.08 -2.60
N TRP A 24 -5.20 -15.41 -2.51
CA TRP A 24 -3.97 -16.22 -2.64
C TRP A 24 -3.35 -16.10 -4.03
N LEU A 25 -4.16 -16.12 -5.09
CA LEU A 25 -3.68 -15.94 -6.44
C LEU A 25 -3.04 -14.56 -6.62
N THR A 26 -3.71 -13.50 -6.16
CA THR A 26 -3.16 -12.14 -6.18
C THR A 26 -1.90 -12.04 -5.34
N THR A 27 -1.83 -12.69 -4.18
CA THR A 27 -0.63 -12.75 -3.33
C THR A 27 0.56 -13.32 -4.10
N LEU A 28 0.37 -14.42 -4.82
CA LEU A 28 1.43 -15.03 -5.63
C LEU A 28 1.89 -14.09 -6.76
N LEU A 29 0.95 -13.39 -7.40
CA LEU A 29 1.27 -12.40 -8.43
C LEU A 29 2.11 -11.25 -7.86
N PHE A 30 1.74 -10.71 -6.70
CA PHE A 30 2.50 -9.65 -6.04
C PHE A 30 3.88 -10.13 -5.59
N ALA A 31 3.99 -11.32 -4.98
CA ALA A 31 5.27 -11.89 -4.60
C ALA A 31 6.21 -12.09 -5.80
N ALA A 32 5.67 -12.52 -6.95
CA ALA A 32 6.43 -12.64 -8.19
C ALA A 32 6.87 -11.27 -8.73
N LEU A 33 5.97 -10.28 -8.71
CA LEU A 33 6.29 -8.91 -9.12
C LEU A 33 7.36 -8.29 -8.22
N ASP A 34 7.25 -8.46 -6.90
CA ASP A 34 8.22 -7.99 -5.91
C ASP A 34 9.62 -8.47 -6.27
N ALA A 35 9.79 -9.77 -6.50
CA ALA A 35 11.06 -10.35 -6.90
C ALA A 35 11.62 -9.71 -8.18
N VAL A 36 10.77 -9.46 -9.19
CA VAL A 36 11.17 -8.84 -10.45
C VAL A 36 11.56 -7.37 -10.29
N ILE A 37 10.85 -6.60 -9.47
CA ILE A 37 11.07 -5.15 -9.35
C ILE A 37 12.14 -4.78 -8.33
N ILE A 38 12.35 -5.60 -7.29
CA ILE A 38 13.31 -5.33 -6.22
C ILE A 38 14.75 -5.65 -6.64
N VAL A 39 14.94 -6.68 -7.47
CA VAL A 39 16.26 -7.14 -7.90
C VAL A 39 17.03 -6.05 -8.67
N PRO A 40 16.45 -5.38 -9.70
CA PRO A 40 17.15 -4.30 -10.37
C PRO A 40 17.34 -3.08 -9.47
N LEU A 41 16.39 -2.80 -8.57
CA LEU A 41 16.52 -1.69 -7.62
C LEU A 41 17.72 -1.90 -6.68
N PHE A 42 17.93 -3.12 -6.18
CA PHE A 42 19.08 -3.47 -5.36
C PHE A 42 20.42 -3.21 -6.08
N ILE A 43 20.47 -3.47 -7.39
CA ILE A 43 21.67 -3.25 -8.21
C ILE A 43 21.91 -1.75 -8.45
N LEU A 44 20.84 -0.99 -8.69
CA LEU A 44 20.92 0.41 -9.13
C LEU A 44 20.96 1.40 -7.97
N PHE A 45 20.27 1.13 -6.87
CA PHE A 45 20.21 2.00 -5.69
C PHE A 45 21.28 1.60 -4.68
N LYS A 46 22.54 1.86 -5.04
CA LYS A 46 23.71 1.49 -4.25
C LYS A 46 23.61 2.00 -2.80
N VAL A 47 24.16 1.22 -1.88
CA VAL A 47 24.10 1.49 -0.43
C VAL A 47 24.56 2.90 -0.06
N ASN A 48 25.67 3.36 -0.63
CA ASN A 48 26.22 4.70 -0.37
C ASN A 48 25.27 5.82 -0.85
N ILE A 49 24.53 5.60 -1.93
CA ILE A 49 23.53 6.56 -2.41
C ILE A 49 22.32 6.54 -1.47
N PHE A 50 21.83 5.35 -1.11
CA PHE A 50 20.67 5.18 -0.22
C PHE A 50 20.88 5.83 1.16
N GLN A 51 22.08 5.72 1.72
CA GLN A 51 22.46 6.29 3.02
C GLN A 51 22.34 7.81 3.12
N VAL A 52 22.35 8.53 1.99
CA VAL A 52 22.20 9.99 1.95
C VAL A 52 20.91 10.43 1.27
N ALA A 53 20.09 9.49 0.81
CA ALA A 53 18.89 9.75 0.01
C ALA A 53 17.62 10.01 0.84
N TRP A 54 17.72 10.32 2.13
CA TRP A 54 16.56 10.44 3.01
C TRP A 54 15.52 11.45 2.51
N TRP A 55 15.95 12.61 1.97
CA TRP A 55 15.02 13.58 1.36
C TRP A 55 14.28 13.00 0.16
N SER A 56 14.98 12.23 -0.68
CA SER A 56 14.37 11.57 -1.84
C SER A 56 13.43 10.44 -1.42
N VAL A 57 13.72 9.73 -0.33
CA VAL A 57 12.81 8.73 0.24
C VAL A 57 11.57 9.39 0.81
N VAL A 58 11.72 10.47 1.58
CA VAL A 58 10.60 11.27 2.10
C VAL A 58 9.73 11.79 0.95
N GLY A 59 10.36 12.41 -0.06
CA GLY A 59 9.66 12.94 -1.23
C GLY A 59 8.99 11.83 -2.06
N GLY A 60 9.68 10.72 -2.31
CA GLY A 60 9.13 9.57 -3.03
C GLY A 60 7.94 8.95 -2.29
N SER A 61 8.03 8.82 -0.97
CA SER A 61 6.95 8.30 -0.12
C SER A 61 5.73 9.22 -0.16
N ALA A 62 5.96 10.52 0.05
CA ALA A 62 4.94 11.57 -0.03
C ALA A 62 4.21 11.53 -1.38
N LEU A 63 4.96 11.55 -2.49
CA LEU A 63 4.38 11.56 -3.83
C LEU A 63 3.57 10.30 -4.12
N PHE A 64 4.16 9.12 -3.87
CA PHE A 64 3.48 7.85 -4.14
C PHE A 64 2.19 7.71 -3.35
N TRP A 65 2.28 7.83 -2.03
CA TRP A 65 1.14 7.62 -1.15
C TRP A 65 0.11 8.75 -1.28
N GLY A 66 0.54 10.00 -1.52
CA GLY A 66 -0.38 11.09 -1.83
C GLY A 66 -1.22 10.81 -3.08
N VAL A 67 -0.59 10.30 -4.16
CA VAL A 67 -1.31 9.89 -5.38
C VAL A 67 -2.25 8.73 -5.09
N VAL A 68 -1.78 7.69 -4.38
CA VAL A 68 -2.61 6.54 -4.00
C VAL A 68 -3.83 6.98 -3.20
N SER A 69 -3.67 7.85 -2.20
CA SER A 69 -4.77 8.33 -1.34
C SER A 69 -5.77 9.19 -2.11
N VAL A 70 -5.32 10.03 -3.04
CA VAL A 70 -6.23 10.79 -3.93
C VAL A 70 -7.02 9.84 -4.84
N VAL A 71 -6.36 8.87 -5.46
CA VAL A 71 -7.02 7.87 -6.32
C VAL A 71 -8.00 7.01 -5.51
N ALA A 72 -7.60 6.58 -4.31
CA ALA A 72 -8.41 5.84 -3.36
C ALA A 72 -9.69 6.60 -2.99
N ALA A 73 -9.56 7.87 -2.60
CA ALA A 73 -10.69 8.74 -2.27
C ALA A 73 -11.61 9.02 -3.47
N ALA A 74 -11.05 9.11 -4.68
CA ALA A 74 -11.81 9.40 -5.89
C ALA A 74 -12.55 8.18 -6.45
N ARG A 75 -11.93 7.00 -6.43
CA ARG A 75 -12.40 5.81 -7.16
C ARG A 75 -12.95 4.70 -6.27
N PHE A 76 -12.44 4.59 -5.05
CA PHE A 76 -12.72 3.46 -4.17
C PHE A 76 -13.49 3.85 -2.91
N TRP A 77 -13.86 5.13 -2.76
CA TRP A 77 -14.62 5.60 -1.60
C TRP A 77 -15.92 4.83 -1.39
N ASP A 78 -16.77 4.76 -2.41
CA ASP A 78 -18.07 4.11 -2.30
C ASP A 78 -17.98 2.58 -2.26
N LEU A 79 -16.90 2.03 -2.82
CA LEU A 79 -16.66 0.59 -2.85
C LEU A 79 -16.09 0.06 -1.51
N TYR A 80 -15.29 0.85 -0.80
CA TYR A 80 -14.51 0.39 0.35
C TYR A 80 -14.56 1.36 1.53
N TYR A 81 -14.06 2.60 1.37
CA TYR A 81 -13.80 3.49 2.50
C TYR A 81 -15.04 4.00 3.24
N ARG A 82 -16.18 4.17 2.54
CA ARG A 82 -17.43 4.66 3.16
C ARG A 82 -17.98 3.75 4.26
N TYR A 83 -17.61 2.47 4.24
CA TYR A 83 -18.06 1.49 5.23
C TYR A 83 -17.23 1.55 6.52
N ILE A 84 -16.09 2.24 6.48
CA ILE A 84 -15.09 2.25 7.54
C ILE A 84 -14.99 3.63 8.16
N TYR A 85 -14.99 4.67 7.34
CA TYR A 85 -14.74 6.05 7.74
C TYR A 85 -15.99 6.94 7.56
N PRO A 86 -16.22 7.89 8.48
CA PRO A 86 -17.23 8.93 8.26
C PRO A 86 -16.88 9.80 7.04
N SER A 87 -17.91 10.30 6.35
CA SER A 87 -17.77 11.05 5.09
C SER A 87 -16.92 12.31 5.19
N TRP A 88 -16.88 12.96 6.35
CA TRP A 88 -16.07 14.16 6.58
C TRP A 88 -14.56 13.89 6.54
N LEU A 89 -14.11 12.63 6.69
CA LEU A 89 -12.71 12.25 6.53
C LEU A 89 -12.27 12.16 5.07
N ARG A 90 -13.20 11.99 4.12
CA ARG A 90 -12.88 11.88 2.68
C ARG A 90 -11.99 13.02 2.16
N PRO A 91 -12.30 14.31 2.41
CA PRO A 91 -11.43 15.40 1.96
C PRO A 91 -10.07 15.45 2.65
N LEU A 92 -9.87 14.72 3.76
CA LEU A 92 -8.62 14.68 4.51
C LEU A 92 -7.69 13.54 4.07
N MET A 93 -8.16 12.58 3.26
CA MET A 93 -7.32 11.49 2.74
C MET A 93 -6.03 11.96 2.05
N PRO A 94 -5.98 13.10 1.31
CA PRO A 94 -4.72 13.60 0.76
C PRO A 94 -3.66 13.95 1.81
N LEU A 95 -4.02 14.13 3.08
CA LEU A 95 -3.06 14.37 4.18
C LEU A 95 -2.20 13.15 4.50
N ASP A 96 -2.54 11.97 3.95
CA ASP A 96 -1.68 10.79 3.97
C ASP A 96 -0.28 11.09 3.41
N ILE A 97 -0.13 12.11 2.57
CA ILE A 97 1.18 12.59 2.11
C ILE A 97 2.15 12.87 3.27
N VAL A 98 1.66 13.44 4.38
CA VAL A 98 2.47 13.77 5.56
C VAL A 98 2.73 12.51 6.39
N LEU A 99 1.68 11.70 6.59
CA LEU A 99 1.78 10.45 7.35
C LEU A 99 2.82 9.52 6.73
N TYR A 100 2.71 9.26 5.43
CA TYR A 100 3.61 8.34 4.74
C TYR A 100 4.99 8.92 4.46
N ALA A 101 5.14 10.24 4.41
CA ALA A 101 6.47 10.87 4.46
C ALA A 101 7.20 10.53 5.77
N ILE A 102 6.49 10.63 6.91
CA ILE A 102 7.04 10.29 8.22
C ILE A 102 7.32 8.78 8.32
N ILE A 103 6.39 7.93 7.90
CA ILE A 103 6.59 6.47 7.90
C ILE A 103 7.79 6.10 7.01
N GLY A 104 7.89 6.68 5.81
CA GLY A 104 9.04 6.46 4.92
C GLY A 104 10.37 6.84 5.56
N LEU A 105 10.43 7.96 6.31
CA LEU A 105 11.62 8.34 7.06
C LEU A 105 11.95 7.34 8.17
N VAL A 106 10.95 6.87 8.91
CA VAL A 106 11.12 5.86 9.97
C VAL A 106 11.64 4.55 9.38
N ILE A 107 11.02 4.06 8.31
CA ILE A 107 11.45 2.83 7.63
C ILE A 107 12.86 2.98 7.09
N TRP A 108 13.22 4.13 6.50
CA TRP A 108 14.58 4.43 6.04
C TRP A 108 15.59 4.36 7.18
N TYR A 109 15.28 5.01 8.31
CA TYR A 109 16.13 4.96 9.50
C TYR A 109 16.30 3.52 10.03
N LEU A 110 15.22 2.74 10.07
CA LEU A 110 15.24 1.35 10.50
C LEU A 110 16.03 0.45 9.54
N ALA A 111 15.88 0.66 8.23
CA ALA A 111 16.59 -0.07 7.19
C ALA A 111 18.11 0.16 7.26
N LEU A 112 18.54 1.34 7.70
CA LEU A 112 19.95 1.64 7.93
C LEU A 112 20.50 1.07 9.24
N SER A 113 19.65 0.86 10.25
CA SER A 113 20.17 0.77 11.61
C SER A 113 20.71 -0.62 11.98
N ARG A 114 20.10 -1.76 11.63
CA ARG A 114 20.53 -3.05 12.27
C ARG A 114 20.30 -4.37 11.51
N LEU A 115 20.07 -4.38 10.20
CA LEU A 115 19.98 -5.66 9.47
C LEU A 115 21.37 -6.06 8.93
N VAL A 116 22.20 -6.61 9.81
CA VAL A 116 23.54 -7.11 9.46
C VAL A 116 23.41 -8.16 8.34
N GLY A 117 23.99 -7.87 7.19
CA GLY A 117 23.98 -8.77 6.02
C GLY A 117 22.83 -8.55 5.03
N THR A 118 21.85 -7.67 5.32
CA THR A 118 20.79 -7.31 4.37
C THR A 118 21.06 -5.94 3.74
N PRO A 119 21.04 -5.82 2.40
CA PRO A 119 21.13 -4.53 1.74
C PRO A 119 20.03 -3.55 2.19
N PRO A 120 20.35 -2.28 2.53
CA PRO A 120 19.35 -1.33 3.03
C PRO A 120 18.12 -1.10 2.13
N PRO A 121 18.23 -1.04 0.78
CA PRO A 121 17.03 -0.95 -0.06
C PRO A 121 16.10 -2.16 0.07
N LEU A 122 16.67 -3.37 0.20
CA LEU A 122 15.90 -4.60 0.43
C LEU A 122 15.27 -4.59 1.83
N ALA A 123 16.05 -4.22 2.85
CA ALA A 123 15.56 -4.06 4.21
C ALA A 123 14.38 -3.08 4.29
N PHE A 124 14.47 -1.95 3.59
CA PHE A 124 13.42 -0.95 3.51
C PHE A 124 12.12 -1.53 2.94
N ALA A 125 12.19 -2.24 1.81
CA ALA A 125 11.01 -2.84 1.19
C ALA A 125 10.37 -3.90 2.12
N LEU A 126 11.17 -4.75 2.76
CA LEU A 126 10.68 -5.77 3.70
C LEU A 126 10.05 -5.16 4.96
N LEU A 127 10.65 -4.10 5.51
CA LEU A 127 10.06 -3.33 6.60
C LEU A 127 8.75 -2.65 6.19
N GLY A 128 8.67 -2.21 4.93
CA GLY A 128 7.43 -1.76 4.30
C GLY A 128 6.35 -2.83 4.31
N GLY A 129 6.68 -4.06 3.90
CA GLY A 129 5.77 -5.21 4.01
C GLY A 129 5.31 -5.48 5.45
N ALA A 130 6.21 -5.40 6.42
CA ALA A 130 5.87 -5.55 7.84
C ALA A 130 4.94 -4.43 8.34
N GLN A 131 5.12 -3.20 7.87
CA GLN A 131 4.20 -2.10 8.14
C GLN A 131 2.83 -2.34 7.49
N GLY A 132 2.76 -2.90 6.28
CA GLY A 132 1.52 -3.33 5.64
C GLY A 132 0.72 -4.35 6.44
N ILE A 133 1.41 -5.34 7.04
CA ILE A 133 0.82 -6.26 8.00
C ILE A 133 0.22 -5.49 9.18
N ALA A 134 0.96 -4.58 9.79
CA ALA A 134 0.50 -3.83 10.95
C ALA A 134 -0.78 -3.02 10.66
N GLU A 135 -0.84 -2.36 9.51
CA GLU A 135 -2.02 -1.62 9.07
C GLU A 135 -3.22 -2.53 8.79
N HIS A 136 -3.00 -3.69 8.18
CA HIS A 136 -4.07 -4.64 7.93
C HIS A 136 -4.57 -5.31 9.21
N LEU A 137 -3.69 -5.58 10.18
CA LEU A 137 -4.11 -6.02 11.51
C LEU A 137 -5.01 -4.96 12.17
N PHE A 138 -4.65 -3.69 12.08
CA PHE A 138 -5.49 -2.59 12.56
C PHE A 138 -6.83 -2.53 11.80
N GLY A 139 -6.81 -2.61 10.47
CA GLY A 139 -8.01 -2.63 9.64
C GLY A 139 -8.96 -3.80 9.98
N ILE A 140 -8.42 -5.00 10.06
CA ILE A 140 -9.19 -6.23 10.31
C ILE A 140 -9.77 -6.22 11.74
N TYR A 141 -8.94 -5.97 12.75
CA TYR A 141 -9.35 -6.20 14.14
C TYR A 141 -9.94 -4.95 14.82
N VAL A 142 -9.49 -3.74 14.46
CA VAL A 142 -9.99 -2.49 15.04
C VAL A 142 -11.09 -1.90 14.18
N LEU A 143 -10.84 -1.74 12.89
CA LEU A 143 -11.82 -1.13 11.98
C LEU A 143 -12.90 -2.12 11.51
N ARG A 144 -12.68 -3.43 11.71
CA ARG A 144 -13.59 -4.52 11.35
C ARG A 144 -13.89 -4.58 9.85
N ILE A 145 -12.87 -4.37 9.00
CA ILE A 145 -13.08 -4.29 7.53
C ILE A 145 -13.74 -5.53 6.93
N LEU A 146 -13.42 -6.74 7.44
CA LEU A 146 -13.99 -8.00 6.93
C LEU A 146 -15.47 -8.17 7.32
N ASP A 147 -15.92 -7.48 8.36
CA ASP A 147 -17.31 -7.50 8.80
C ASP A 147 -18.12 -6.40 8.09
N LYS A 148 -17.50 -5.22 7.85
CA LYS A 148 -18.19 -4.02 7.37
C LYS A 148 -18.22 -3.86 5.85
N VAL A 149 -17.22 -4.37 5.13
CA VAL A 149 -17.10 -4.18 3.67
C VAL A 149 -17.80 -5.34 2.95
N PRO A 150 -18.91 -5.10 2.21
CA PRO A 150 -19.77 -6.18 1.72
C PRO A 150 -19.08 -7.25 0.86
N TRP A 151 -18.15 -6.84 -0.01
CA TRP A 151 -17.48 -7.75 -0.94
C TRP A 151 -16.31 -8.53 -0.31
N LEU A 152 -15.92 -8.19 0.92
CA LEU A 152 -14.90 -8.88 1.73
C LEU A 152 -15.51 -9.82 2.79
N GLN A 153 -16.82 -9.79 2.98
CA GLN A 153 -17.48 -10.61 4.00
C GLN A 153 -17.29 -12.10 3.72
N GLY A 154 -16.88 -12.84 4.76
CA GLY A 154 -16.62 -14.27 4.70
C GLY A 154 -15.19 -14.63 4.30
N VAL A 155 -14.35 -13.65 3.96
CA VAL A 155 -12.91 -13.85 3.77
C VAL A 155 -12.23 -14.06 5.13
N PRO A 156 -11.41 -15.11 5.32
CA PRO A 156 -10.64 -15.29 6.54
C PRO A 156 -9.50 -14.26 6.64
N PRO A 157 -9.08 -13.84 7.86
CA PRO A 157 -8.02 -12.83 8.03
C PRO A 157 -6.65 -13.21 7.45
N LEU A 158 -6.25 -14.48 7.56
CA LEU A 158 -4.87 -14.90 7.25
C LEU A 158 -4.45 -14.60 5.79
N PRO A 159 -5.22 -14.97 4.75
CA PRO A 159 -4.88 -14.60 3.38
C PRO A 159 -4.71 -13.09 3.18
N VAL A 160 -5.55 -12.27 3.81
CA VAL A 160 -5.48 -10.80 3.70
C VAL A 160 -4.20 -10.26 4.35
N ILE A 161 -3.82 -10.81 5.50
CA ILE A 161 -2.59 -10.43 6.20
C ILE A 161 -1.36 -10.80 5.36
N VAL A 162 -1.32 -12.01 4.79
CA VAL A 162 -0.18 -12.42 3.95
C VAL A 162 -0.13 -11.60 2.66
N PHE A 163 -1.28 -11.37 2.02
CA PHE A 163 -1.41 -10.49 0.86
C PHE A 163 -0.84 -9.10 1.16
N SER A 164 -1.21 -8.50 2.29
CA SER A 164 -0.78 -7.15 2.66
C SER A 164 0.73 -6.99 2.77
N PHE A 165 1.45 -8.05 3.18
CA PHE A 165 2.90 -8.02 3.22
C PHE A 165 3.49 -7.77 1.83
N PHE A 166 3.11 -8.60 0.86
CA PHE A 166 3.63 -8.49 -0.51
C PHE A 166 3.10 -7.25 -1.23
N GLU A 167 1.84 -6.87 -1.01
CA GLU A 167 1.30 -5.61 -1.51
C GLU A 167 2.16 -4.42 -1.07
N TYR A 168 2.54 -4.38 0.20
CA TYR A 168 3.32 -3.27 0.73
C TYR A 168 4.80 -3.38 0.36
N VAL A 169 5.38 -4.58 0.22
CA VAL A 169 6.72 -4.73 -0.38
C VAL A 169 6.74 -4.09 -1.77
N LEU A 170 5.72 -4.34 -2.60
CA LEU A 170 5.60 -3.75 -3.92
C LEU A 170 5.55 -2.23 -3.84
N TYR A 171 4.63 -1.68 -3.04
CA TYR A 171 4.42 -0.24 -2.91
C TYR A 171 5.66 0.49 -2.40
N TRP A 172 6.31 -0.03 -1.34
CA TRP A 172 7.52 0.57 -0.82
C TRP A 172 8.73 0.40 -1.76
N THR A 173 8.75 -0.63 -2.60
CA THR A 173 9.73 -0.75 -3.68
C THR A 173 9.51 0.30 -4.76
N LEU A 174 8.25 0.58 -5.14
CA LEU A 174 7.91 1.69 -6.06
C LEU A 174 8.30 3.06 -5.50
N VAL A 175 8.11 3.27 -4.19
CA VAL A 175 8.62 4.46 -3.48
C VAL A 175 10.12 4.60 -3.65
N LEU A 176 10.89 3.51 -3.52
CA LEU A 176 12.34 3.56 -3.71
C LEU A 176 12.76 3.82 -5.17
N TRP A 177 12.01 3.32 -6.14
CA TRP A 177 12.23 3.68 -7.54
C TRP A 177 12.04 5.18 -7.79
N LEU A 178 10.98 5.77 -7.22
CA LEU A 178 10.76 7.22 -7.26
C LEU A 178 11.88 7.98 -6.56
N ALA A 179 12.29 7.52 -5.37
CA ALA A 179 13.40 8.12 -4.64
C ALA A 179 14.71 8.10 -5.45
N LEU A 180 15.03 6.97 -6.10
CA LEU A 180 16.19 6.87 -6.99
C LEU A 180 16.08 7.85 -8.17
N GLY A 181 14.89 7.98 -8.76
CA GLY A 181 14.60 8.96 -9.80
C GLY A 181 14.87 10.40 -9.31
N LEU A 182 14.37 10.76 -8.13
CA LEU A 182 14.58 12.07 -7.51
C LEU A 182 16.06 12.35 -7.22
N VAL A 183 16.82 11.36 -6.73
CA VAL A 183 18.27 11.49 -6.56
C VAL A 183 18.95 11.82 -7.90
N LYS A 184 18.61 11.08 -8.96
CA LYS A 184 19.21 11.28 -10.29
C LYS A 184 18.85 12.64 -10.90
N LEU A 185 17.59 13.05 -10.80
CA LEU A 185 17.15 14.38 -11.24
C LEU A 185 17.86 15.49 -10.49
N GLY A 186 17.97 15.37 -9.17
CA GLY A 186 18.69 16.35 -8.35
C GLY A 186 20.19 16.42 -8.63
N ALA A 187 20.80 15.36 -9.17
CA ALA A 187 22.18 15.38 -9.64
C ALA A 187 22.32 16.07 -11.00
N LEU A 188 21.39 15.82 -11.93
CA LEU A 188 21.37 16.45 -13.26
C LEU A 188 21.19 17.97 -13.19
N VAL A 189 20.39 18.48 -12.25
CA VAL A 189 20.17 19.93 -12.08
C VAL A 189 21.38 20.65 -11.47
N ARG A 190 22.31 19.92 -10.83
CA ARG A 190 23.47 20.48 -10.12
C ARG A 190 24.80 20.38 -10.87
N GLY A 191 24.84 19.71 -12.02
CA GLY A 191 26.01 19.59 -12.89
C GLY A 191 25.90 20.51 -14.09
#